data_AF-A0A957B4N3-F1
#
_entry.id   AF-A0A957B4N3-F1
#
_cell.length_a   1.000
_cell.length_b   1.000
_cell.length_c   1.000
_cell.angle_alpha   90.00
_cell.angle_beta   90.00
_cell.angle_gamma   90.00
#
_symmetry.space_group_name_H-M   'P 1'
#
loop_
_entity.id
_entity.type
_entity.pdbx_description
1 polymer ?
#
loop_
_entity_poly.entity_id
_entity_poly.type
_entity_poly.pdbx_seq_one_letter_code
_entity_poly.pdbx_strand_id
1 'polypeptide(L)'
;MFQYDQAIVARFPQTVGGVIYATGLRNHVVSAELETLYVAEQQQTIARIGDTSLGDIPSLKAWRGVFSAFGLNPTKTRSAPEALLRRLTKKGDIPSINPLVDMGNLISIRYALPLAIFDTRDLTGT
;
A
#
# COMPACT_ATOMS: atom_id res chain seq x y z
N MET A 1 -0.79 -20.92 -6.95
CA MET A 1 -2.06 -20.23 -6.56
C MET A 1 -1.78 -19.50 -5.26
N PHE A 2 -2.15 -18.22 -5.13
CA PHE A 2 -1.99 -17.51 -3.85
C PHE A 2 -3.01 -18.01 -2.83
N GLN A 3 -2.56 -18.32 -1.62
CA GLN A 3 -3.42 -18.58 -0.48
C GLN A 3 -2.82 -17.99 0.79
N TYR A 4 -3.68 -17.62 1.74
CA TYR A 4 -3.26 -17.37 3.10
C TYR A 4 -2.99 -18.70 3.83
N ASP A 5 -2.06 -18.67 4.78
CA ASP A 5 -1.90 -19.78 5.73
C ASP A 5 -3.21 -20.01 6.50
N GLN A 6 -3.54 -21.27 6.77
CA GLN A 6 -4.78 -21.65 7.46
C GLN A 6 -4.90 -21.00 8.84
N ALA A 7 -3.78 -20.82 9.56
CA ALA A 7 -3.78 -20.16 10.85
C ALA A 7 -4.19 -18.68 10.74
N ILE A 8 -3.87 -18.02 9.62
CA ILE A 8 -4.29 -16.63 9.36
C ILE A 8 -5.79 -16.56 9.10
N VAL A 9 -6.32 -17.44 8.25
CA VAL A 9 -7.76 -17.46 7.94
C VAL A 9 -8.59 -17.83 9.16
N ALA A 10 -8.14 -18.80 9.96
CA ALA A 10 -8.81 -19.20 11.20
C ALA A 10 -8.85 -18.05 12.24
N ARG A 11 -7.75 -17.30 12.37
CA ARG A 11 -7.65 -16.18 13.33
C ARG A 11 -8.34 -14.91 12.82
N PHE A 12 -8.35 -14.70 11.50
CA PHE A 12 -8.88 -13.49 10.86
C PHE A 12 -9.83 -13.89 9.72
N PRO A 13 -11.04 -14.37 10.03
CA PRO A 13 -11.97 -14.92 9.03
C PRO A 13 -12.50 -13.87 8.05
N GLN A 14 -12.34 -12.59 8.36
CA GLN A 14 -12.70 -11.46 7.50
C GLN A 14 -11.57 -11.06 6.53
N THR A 15 -10.44 -11.79 6.52
CA THR A 15 -9.31 -11.51 5.63
C THR A 15 -9.73 -11.70 4.19
N VAL A 16 -9.56 -10.64 3.39
CA VAL A 16 -9.73 -10.67 1.94
C VAL A 16 -8.43 -10.25 1.30
N GLY A 17 -7.96 -11.04 0.34
CA GLY A 17 -6.76 -10.78 -0.44
C GLY A 17 -7.00 -11.03 -1.91
N GLY A 18 -6.22 -10.36 -2.74
CA GLY A 18 -6.22 -10.56 -4.19
C GLY A 18 -4.79 -10.60 -4.70
N VAL A 19 -4.58 -11.32 -5.80
CA VAL A 19 -3.30 -11.35 -6.51
C VAL A 19 -3.55 -11.11 -7.98
N ILE A 20 -2.72 -10.26 -8.56
CA ILE A 20 -2.61 -10.05 -9.99
C ILE A 20 -1.28 -10.66 -10.41
N TYR A 21 -1.34 -11.65 -11.30
CA TYR A 21 -0.15 -12.18 -11.96
C TYR A 21 0.02 -11.47 -13.30
N ALA A 22 1.15 -10.81 -13.47
CA ALA A 22 1.48 -10.06 -14.68
C ALA A 22 2.89 -10.44 -15.15
N THR A 23 3.04 -10.58 -16.46
CA THR A 23 4.30 -10.97 -17.12
C THR A 23 4.75 -9.89 -18.09
N GLY A 24 6.04 -9.85 -18.41
CA GLY A 24 6.59 -8.88 -19.38
C GLY A 24 6.68 -7.44 -18.87
N LEU A 25 6.57 -7.24 -17.55
CA LEU A 25 6.74 -5.94 -16.92
C LEU A 25 8.21 -5.48 -16.97
N ARG A 26 8.42 -4.17 -17.17
CA ARG A 26 9.75 -3.54 -17.18
C ARG A 26 9.84 -2.56 -16.02
N ASN A 27 10.78 -2.77 -15.10
CA ASN A 27 10.94 -1.94 -13.90
C ASN A 27 12.05 -0.87 -13.99
N HIS A 28 12.51 -0.53 -15.19
CA HIS A 28 13.62 0.40 -15.41
C HIS A 28 13.24 1.61 -16.29
N VAL A 29 12.05 1.61 -16.90
CA VAL A 29 11.58 2.72 -17.74
C VAL A 29 10.39 3.36 -17.04
N VAL A 30 10.60 4.55 -16.49
CA VAL A 30 9.49 5.40 -16.04
C VAL A 30 8.90 6.07 -17.28
N SER A 31 7.65 5.74 -17.58
CA SER A 31 6.88 6.41 -18.63
C SER A 31 6.41 7.78 -18.11
N ALA A 32 6.42 8.82 -18.95
CA ALA A 32 5.95 10.15 -18.59
C ALA A 32 4.47 10.13 -18.11
N GLU A 33 3.69 9.18 -18.61
CA GLU A 33 2.31 8.94 -18.24
C GLU A 33 2.18 8.50 -16.77
N LEU A 34 3.01 7.55 -16.32
CA LEU A 34 3.03 7.09 -14.93
C LEU A 34 3.48 8.21 -13.99
N GLU A 35 4.52 8.96 -14.36
CA GLU A 35 4.99 10.09 -13.54
C GLU A 35 3.89 11.14 -13.38
N THR A 36 3.25 11.53 -14.48
CA THR A 36 2.12 12.47 -14.49
C THR A 36 0.97 11.96 -13.62
N LEU A 37 0.61 10.68 -13.77
CA LEU A 37 -0.45 10.07 -12.97
C LEU A 37 -0.09 10.04 -11.49
N TYR A 38 1.16 9.75 -11.14
CA TYR A 38 1.60 9.64 -9.76
C TYR A 38 1.61 10.99 -9.05
N VAL A 39 2.12 12.03 -9.71
CA VAL A 39 2.05 13.40 -9.21
C VAL A 39 0.60 13.85 -9.05
N ALA A 40 -0.25 13.60 -10.04
CA ALA A 40 -1.67 13.95 -9.98
C ALA A 40 -2.38 13.23 -8.82
N GLU A 41 -2.11 11.94 -8.60
CA GLU A 41 -2.72 11.18 -7.49
C GLU A 41 -2.28 11.70 -6.13
N GLN A 42 -1.01 12.11 -5.98
CA GLN A 42 -0.52 12.71 -4.74
C GLN A 42 -1.28 14.00 -4.41
N GLN A 43 -1.48 14.88 -5.39
CA GLN A 43 -2.26 16.12 -5.20
C GLN A 43 -3.73 15.83 -4.88
N GLN A 44 -4.36 14.92 -5.63
CA GLN A 44 -5.75 14.51 -5.37
C GLN A 44 -5.92 13.87 -3.99
N THR A 45 -4.92 13.11 -3.54
CA THR A 45 -4.94 12.49 -2.22
C THR A 45 -4.83 13.50 -1.10
N ILE A 46 -3.94 14.50 -1.22
CA ILE A 46 -3.87 15.61 -0.26
C ILE A 46 -5.22 16.33 -0.18
N ALA A 47 -5.79 16.70 -1.32
CA ALA A 47 -7.07 17.39 -1.38
C ALA A 47 -8.22 16.58 -0.76
N ARG A 48 -8.25 15.27 -1.01
CA ARG A 48 -9.27 14.34 -0.48
C ARG A 48 -9.14 14.10 1.02
N ILE A 49 -7.92 14.06 1.55
CA ILE A 49 -7.70 13.92 3.00
C ILE A 49 -8.12 15.20 3.72
N GLY A 50 -7.73 16.36 3.17
CA GLY A 50 -8.01 17.66 3.79
C GLY A 50 -7.51 17.68 5.24
N ASP A 51 -8.38 18.10 6.16
CA ASP A 51 -8.09 18.15 7.60
C ASP A 51 -8.38 16.83 8.34
N THR A 52 -8.76 15.78 7.62
CA THR A 52 -9.06 14.47 8.22
C THR A 52 -7.79 13.88 8.83
N SER A 53 -7.83 13.57 10.12
CA SER A 53 -6.75 12.83 10.75
C SER A 53 -6.60 11.45 10.10
N LEU A 54 -5.37 11.05 9.76
CA LEU A 54 -5.11 9.73 9.18
C LEU A 54 -5.63 8.58 10.05
N GLY A 55 -5.74 8.78 11.37
CA GLY A 55 -6.31 7.77 12.27
C GLY A 55 -7.81 7.55 12.12
N ASP A 56 -8.52 8.51 11.53
CA ASP A 56 -9.96 8.48 11.34
C ASP A 56 -10.36 7.92 9.97
N ILE A 57 -9.39 7.75 9.06
CA ILE A 57 -9.61 7.05 7.79
C ILE A 57 -9.96 5.59 8.10
N PRO A 58 -11.16 5.10 7.71
CA PRO A 58 -11.66 3.80 8.15
C PRO A 58 -10.73 2.62 7.82
N SER A 59 -10.14 2.60 6.64
CA SER A 59 -9.19 1.55 6.23
C SER A 59 -7.90 1.57 7.04
N LEU A 60 -7.35 2.76 7.35
CA LEU A 60 -6.16 2.87 8.19
C LEU A 60 -6.46 2.44 9.62
N LYS A 61 -7.61 2.84 10.17
CA LYS A 61 -8.08 2.39 11.48
C LYS A 61 -8.22 0.86 11.54
N ALA A 62 -8.77 0.24 10.50
CA ALA A 62 -8.84 -1.21 10.40
C ALA A 62 -7.44 -1.86 10.41
N TRP A 63 -6.49 -1.34 9.63
CA TRP A 63 -5.11 -1.84 9.63
C TRP A 63 -4.38 -1.68 10.96
N ARG A 64 -4.62 -0.60 11.69
CA ARG A 64 -4.11 -0.44 13.06
C ARG A 64 -4.67 -1.52 13.99
N GLY A 65 -5.94 -1.88 13.82
CA GLY A 65 -6.58 -3.00 14.52
C GLY A 65 -5.91 -4.33 14.21
N VAL A 66 -5.65 -4.62 12.93
CA VAL A 66 -4.91 -5.81 12.50
C VAL A 66 -3.53 -5.86 13.17
N PHE A 67 -2.74 -4.79 13.08
CA PHE A 67 -1.38 -4.75 13.65
C PHE A 67 -1.41 -4.97 15.18
N SER A 68 -2.38 -4.36 15.86
CA SER A 68 -2.59 -4.57 17.30
C SER A 68 -2.94 -6.03 17.63
N ALA A 69 -3.78 -6.67 16.81
CA ALA A 69 -4.11 -8.08 16.97
C ALA A 69 -2.90 -9.01 16.75
N PHE A 70 -1.89 -8.57 15.99
CA PHE A 70 -0.59 -9.24 15.85
C PHE A 70 0.43 -8.85 16.96
N GLY A 71 0.02 -8.08 17.96
CA GLY A 71 0.88 -7.64 19.07
C GLY A 71 1.81 -6.48 18.73
N LEU A 72 1.63 -5.84 17.58
CA LEU A 72 2.41 -4.67 17.17
C LEU A 72 1.78 -3.39 17.71
N ASN A 73 2.62 -2.42 18.08
CA ASN A 73 2.12 -1.08 18.42
C ASN A 73 1.89 -0.28 17.11
N PRO A 74 0.64 0.04 16.74
CA PRO A 74 0.33 0.71 15.48
C PRO A 74 0.89 2.14 15.36
N THR A 75 1.22 2.78 16.48
CA THR A 75 1.85 4.11 16.48
C THR A 75 3.34 4.05 16.15
N LYS A 76 3.99 2.92 16.42
CA LYS A 76 5.41 2.65 16.10
C LYS A 76 5.55 1.98 14.74
N THR A 77 4.72 0.97 14.47
CA THR A 77 4.73 0.19 13.24
C THR A 77 3.47 0.48 12.45
N ARG A 78 3.61 1.19 11.33
CA ARG A 78 2.48 1.60 10.47
C ARG A 78 2.36 0.66 9.29
N SER A 79 1.14 0.51 8.78
CA SER A 79 0.93 -0.08 7.47
C SER A 79 1.55 0.80 6.39
N ALA A 80 1.91 0.20 5.25
CA ALA A 80 2.45 0.92 4.10
C ALA A 80 1.61 2.15 3.68
N PRO A 81 0.28 2.06 3.48
CA PRO A 81 -0.52 3.24 3.11
C PRO A 81 -0.50 4.32 4.20
N GLU A 82 -0.54 3.97 5.49
CA GLU A 82 -0.46 4.98 6.55
C GLU A 82 0.90 5.68 6.57
N ALA A 83 2.00 4.94 6.35
CA ALA A 83 3.34 5.51 6.27
C ALA A 83 3.49 6.47 5.08
N LEU A 84 2.96 6.09 3.92
CA LEU A 84 2.96 6.90 2.70
C LEU A 84 2.11 8.16 2.86
N LEU A 85 0.86 8.03 3.31
CA LEU A 85 -0.04 9.16 3.53
C LEU A 85 0.49 10.13 4.59
N ARG A 86 1.12 9.62 5.66
CA ARG A 86 1.81 10.46 6.64
C ARG A 86 3.00 11.19 6.04
N ARG A 87 3.78 10.56 5.15
CA ARG A 87 4.86 11.25 4.44
C ARG A 87 4.28 12.35 3.57
N LEU A 88 3.30 12.02 2.73
CA LEU A 88 2.65 12.93 1.80
C LEU A 88 2.09 14.16 2.50
N THR A 89 1.32 13.97 3.58
CA THR A 89 0.75 15.07 4.38
C THR A 89 1.78 15.90 5.14
N LYS A 90 2.94 15.34 5.51
CA LYS A 90 3.99 16.06 6.25
C LYS A 90 5.06 16.70 5.39
N LYS A 91 5.33 16.14 4.22
CA LYS A 91 6.44 16.54 3.34
C LYS A 91 5.95 17.14 2.03
N GLY A 92 4.68 16.94 1.67
CA GLY A 92 4.08 17.40 0.43
C GLY A 92 4.23 16.41 -0.72
N ASP A 93 5.14 15.43 -0.59
CA ASP A 93 5.46 14.49 -1.65
C ASP A 93 5.88 13.10 -1.16
N ILE A 94 5.78 12.15 -2.08
CA ILE A 94 6.39 10.83 -2.05
C ILE A 94 7.29 10.75 -3.29
N PRO A 95 8.62 10.59 -3.11
CA PRO A 95 9.54 10.53 -4.22
C PRO A 95 9.32 9.25 -5.03
N SER A 96 9.52 9.36 -6.34
CA SER A 96 9.59 8.22 -7.26
C SER A 96 10.80 7.34 -6.93
N ILE A 97 10.63 6.02 -7.02
CA ILE A 97 11.68 5.03 -6.80
C ILE A 97 11.93 4.23 -8.09
N ASN A 98 10.88 3.57 -8.59
CA ASN A 98 10.87 2.84 -9.86
C ASN A 98 9.42 2.57 -10.28
N PRO A 99 9.15 2.24 -11.56
CA PRO A 99 7.79 2.14 -12.08
C PRO A 99 6.86 1.23 -11.26
N LEU A 100 7.33 0.05 -10.87
CA LEU A 100 6.49 -0.90 -10.13
C LEU A 100 6.21 -0.42 -8.71
N VAL A 101 7.23 0.06 -8.00
CA VAL A 101 7.06 0.61 -6.65
C VAL A 101 6.13 1.83 -6.68
N ASP A 102 6.27 2.70 -7.68
CA ASP A 102 5.46 3.90 -7.82
C ASP A 102 4.00 3.56 -8.14
N MET A 103 3.74 2.58 -9.01
CA MET A 103 2.39 2.06 -9.24
C MET A 103 1.78 1.50 -7.95
N GLY A 104 2.54 0.72 -7.18
CA GLY A 104 2.08 0.16 -5.92
C GLY A 104 1.78 1.25 -4.88
N ASN A 105 2.66 2.24 -4.76
CA ASN A 105 2.48 3.38 -3.86
C ASN A 105 1.28 4.24 -4.27
N LEU A 106 1.09 4.47 -5.58
CA LEU A 106 -0.04 5.19 -6.14
C LEU A 106 -1.37 4.54 -5.74
N ILE A 107 -1.49 3.23 -5.96
CA ILE A 107 -2.68 2.47 -5.54
C ILE A 107 -2.84 2.53 -4.01
N SER A 108 -1.74 2.40 -3.27
CA SER A 108 -1.76 2.42 -1.80
C SER A 108 -2.28 3.74 -1.24
N ILE A 109 -1.84 4.88 -1.78
CA ILE A 109 -2.33 6.19 -1.34
C ILE A 109 -3.76 6.47 -1.83
N ARG A 110 -4.11 5.98 -3.03
CA ARG A 110 -5.44 6.16 -3.61
C ARG A 110 -6.52 5.47 -2.79
N TYR A 111 -6.27 4.25 -2.34
CA TYR A 111 -7.30 3.44 -1.67
C TYR A 111 -7.04 3.27 -0.17
N ALA A 112 -5.93 3.78 0.35
CA ALA A 112 -5.47 3.53 1.71
C ALA A 112 -5.41 2.02 2.03
N LEU A 113 -4.91 1.24 1.06
CA LEU A 113 -4.79 -0.22 1.10
C LEU A 113 -3.32 -0.64 0.96
N PRO A 114 -2.84 -1.63 1.75
CA PRO A 114 -1.53 -2.22 1.53
C PRO A 114 -1.50 -2.99 0.23
N LEU A 115 -0.50 -2.69 -0.59
CA LEU A 115 -0.17 -3.44 -1.79
C LEU A 115 1.33 -3.75 -1.77
N ALA A 116 1.67 -4.97 -2.14
CA ALA A 116 3.05 -5.40 -2.32
C ALA A 116 3.22 -6.01 -3.72
N ILE A 117 4.37 -5.76 -4.33
CA ILE A 117 4.75 -6.29 -5.64
C ILE A 117 5.98 -7.14 -5.44
N PHE A 118 5.95 -8.35 -6.00
CA PHE A 118 7.01 -9.33 -5.87
C PHE A 118 7.45 -9.79 -7.25
N ASP A 119 8.76 -9.94 -7.45
CA ASP A 119 9.31 -10.64 -8.61
C ASP A 119 9.17 -12.14 -8.37
N THR A 120 8.40 -12.83 -9.23
CA THR A 120 8.15 -14.26 -9.05
C THR A 120 9.40 -15.12 -9.21
N ARG A 121 10.47 -14.59 -9.81
CA ARG A 121 11.76 -15.29 -9.93
C ARG A 121 12.49 -15.40 -8.59
N ASP A 122 12.22 -14.47 -7.68
CA ASP A 122 12.84 -14.40 -6.36
C ASP A 122 11.93 -14.97 -5.25
N LEU A 123 10.73 -15.43 -5.61
CA LEU A 123 9.83 -16.09 -4.67
C LEU A 123 10.31 -17.52 -4.39
N THR A 124 10.43 -17.83 -3.10
CA THR A 124 10.71 -19.18 -2.61
C THR A 124 9.55 -19.65 -1.74
N GLY A 125 9.21 -20.93 -1.82
CA GLY A 125 8.06 -21.52 -1.15
C GLY A 125 7.32 -22.51 -2.04
N THR A 126 6.55 -23.40 -1.42
CA THR A 126 5.68 -24.38 -2.08
C THR A 126 4.25 -23.90 -2.13
#